data_AF-A0A965QNG1-F1
#
_entry.id   AF-A0A965QNG1-F1
#
_cell.length_a   1.000
_cell.length_b   1.000
_cell.length_c   1.000
_cell.angle_alpha   90.00
_cell.angle_beta   90.00
_cell.angle_gamma   90.00
#
_symmetry.space_group_name_H-M   'P 1'
#
loop_
_entity.id
_entity.type
_entity.pdbx_description
1 polymer ?
#
loop_
_entity_poly.entity_id
_entity_poly.type
_entity_poly.pdbx_seq_one_letter_code
_entity_poly.pdbx_strand_id
1 'polypeptide(L)'
;LYFGPIPFTMVAKPRPHLRFSLKKLSFRAILNAPIAILMMLKVGWSLSTRRTAWLSRCGLELSEFRSASSSTSGNVSPSAYKDWQTDALAKRFLEEAQIFYRSTLHWPLVLIVLTESSMQTMTSILTSVLGKSESDKTLRRWMGRGLQTVTAEMTRAYQGACTNPLQQPFFLAQYGHRGPGELDLSNPRWMEMGETAFYDSRRKEAEPLSKPALSREQRTDVEEEIKSLNTFKRDVLSHEWKLLKQMLELRERWKMELLKPYAQIRFMAEELGRRLELGQDMHWLRLSEIESMIGQSREELRSKMKQKIEERKVRFEAFRQFSFPEFVTVSEIETIIQGGGLASQQQLDGQALSPGVVFGEVVVVDNPADAEPSLWPENAILVAEATDPG
;
A
#
# COMPACT_ATOMS: atom_id res chain seq x y z
N LEU A 1 9.19 -3.89 17.75
CA LEU A 1 9.65 -2.49 17.76
C LEU A 1 8.85 -1.71 18.82
N TYR A 2 9.03 -2.05 20.09
CA TYR A 2 8.42 -1.28 21.19
C TYR A 2 9.57 -0.63 21.95
N PHE A 3 9.86 0.61 21.61
CA PHE A 3 10.68 1.48 22.43
C PHE A 3 9.67 2.13 23.38
N GLY A 4 9.78 1.90 24.69
CA GLY A 4 8.82 2.37 25.69
C GLY A 4 8.66 3.90 25.74
N PRO A 5 8.40 4.53 26.90
CA PRO A 5 8.35 5.98 26.97
C PRO A 5 9.72 6.58 26.57
N ILE A 6 9.82 7.06 25.32
CA ILE A 6 11.02 7.68 24.78
C ILE A 6 10.96 9.20 25.01
N PRO A 7 12.06 9.86 25.39
CA PRO A 7 12.09 11.28 25.71
C PRO A 7 12.10 12.15 24.44
N PHE A 8 11.33 11.75 23.43
CA PHE A 8 11.25 12.42 22.14
C PHE A 8 9.80 12.84 21.87
N THR A 9 9.67 14.03 21.31
CA THR A 9 8.46 14.56 20.70
C THR A 9 8.66 14.57 19.20
N MET A 10 7.70 14.06 18.46
CA MET A 10 7.71 14.17 17.02
C MET A 10 7.43 15.62 16.62
N VAL A 11 8.23 16.16 15.71
CA VAL A 11 8.06 17.48 15.10
C VAL A 11 7.75 17.23 13.63
N ALA A 12 6.56 17.63 13.18
CA ALA A 12 6.05 17.29 11.85
C ALA A 12 6.78 18.03 10.70
N LYS A 13 7.26 19.26 10.94
CA LYS A 13 7.83 20.14 9.90
C LYS A 13 9.33 20.41 10.13
N PRO A 14 10.14 20.64 9.07
CA PRO A 14 9.81 20.53 7.63
C PRO A 14 9.81 19.07 7.12
N ARG A 15 10.47 18.16 7.84
CA ARG A 15 10.30 16.71 7.70
C ARG A 15 10.01 16.14 9.08
N PRO A 16 9.12 15.13 9.21
CA PRO A 16 8.86 14.47 10.48
C PRO A 16 10.16 13.97 11.11
N HIS A 17 10.51 14.50 12.27
CA HIS A 17 11.70 14.09 13.01
C HIS A 17 11.42 14.07 14.51
N LEU A 18 12.18 13.25 15.22
CA LEU A 18 12.11 13.18 16.67
C LEU A 18 13.00 14.27 17.27
N ARG A 19 12.40 15.17 18.06
CA ARG A 19 13.11 16.16 18.87
C ARG A 19 13.12 15.72 20.32
N PHE A 20 14.27 15.75 20.96
CA PHE A 20 14.37 15.46 22.38
C PHE A 20 13.54 16.46 23.22
N SER A 21 12.78 15.96 24.20
CA SER A 21 11.93 16.76 25.07
C SER A 21 12.17 16.40 26.52
N LEU A 22 12.78 17.34 27.25
CA LEU A 22 13.01 17.23 28.70
C LEU A 22 11.73 17.01 29.49
N LYS A 23 10.58 17.51 29.01
CA LYS A 23 9.27 17.35 29.66
C LYS A 23 8.76 15.90 29.67
N LYS A 24 9.29 15.05 28.78
CA LYS A 24 8.95 13.62 28.72
C LYS A 24 9.92 12.74 29.53
N LEU A 25 10.92 13.35 30.16
CA LEU A 25 11.91 12.65 30.94
C LEU A 25 11.31 12.27 32.31
N SER A 26 10.81 11.05 32.43
CA SER A 26 10.40 10.49 33.73
C SER A 26 11.56 9.76 34.40
N PHE A 27 11.54 9.66 35.73
CA PHE A 27 12.54 8.87 36.47
C PHE A 27 12.61 7.42 35.98
N ARG A 28 11.45 6.81 35.66
CA ARG A 28 11.38 5.48 35.03
C ARG A 28 12.04 5.45 33.64
N ALA A 29 11.87 6.49 32.83
CA ALA A 29 12.51 6.59 31.52
C ALA A 29 14.04 6.69 31.64
N ILE A 30 14.55 7.44 32.64
CA ILE A 30 15.99 7.52 32.90
C ILE A 30 16.54 6.16 33.33
N LEU A 31 15.87 5.48 34.28
CA LEU A 31 16.28 4.16 34.76
C LEU A 31 16.30 3.11 33.65
N ASN A 32 15.32 3.16 32.74
CA ASN A 32 15.19 2.21 31.63
C ASN A 32 15.96 2.63 30.36
N ALA A 33 16.49 3.85 30.28
CA ALA A 33 17.17 4.36 29.09
C ALA A 33 18.38 3.51 28.68
N PRO A 34 19.26 3.04 29.59
CA PRO A 34 20.37 2.17 29.20
C PRO A 34 19.90 0.86 28.56
N ILE A 35 18.83 0.26 29.11
CA ILE A 35 18.24 -0.97 28.57
C ILE A 35 17.66 -0.72 27.18
N ALA A 36 16.91 0.39 27.01
CA ALA A 36 16.35 0.77 25.73
C ALA A 36 17.42 1.03 24.66
N ILE A 37 18.51 1.72 25.03
CA ILE A 37 19.67 1.96 24.16
C ILE A 37 20.33 0.64 23.77
N LEU A 38 20.56 -0.26 24.73
CA LEU A 38 21.16 -1.57 24.45
C LEU A 38 20.26 -2.41 23.52
N MET A 39 18.94 -2.38 23.72
CA MET A 39 17.99 -3.03 22.82
C MET A 39 18.00 -2.40 21.42
N MET A 40 18.04 -1.07 21.32
CA MET A 40 18.16 -0.36 20.04
C MET A 40 19.45 -0.72 19.32
N LEU A 41 20.59 -0.74 20.00
CA LEU A 41 21.88 -1.13 19.44
C LEU A 41 21.86 -2.60 18.99
N LYS A 42 21.31 -3.50 19.80
CA LYS A 42 21.16 -4.92 19.43
C LYS A 42 20.28 -5.09 18.19
N VAL A 43 19.17 -4.35 18.11
CA VAL A 43 18.27 -4.37 16.95
C VAL A 43 18.97 -3.77 15.73
N GLY A 44 19.59 -2.60 15.84
CA GLY A 44 20.34 -1.97 14.74
C GLY A 44 21.49 -2.84 14.23
N TRP A 45 22.24 -3.46 15.14
CA TRP A 45 23.29 -4.41 14.80
C TRP A 45 22.74 -5.63 14.06
N SER A 46 21.64 -6.22 14.56
CA SER A 46 20.98 -7.35 13.91
C SER A 46 20.43 -6.97 12.52
N LEU A 47 19.79 -5.80 12.41
CA LEU A 47 19.27 -5.27 11.15
C LEU A 47 20.37 -4.93 10.16
N SER A 48 21.59 -4.61 10.59
CA SER A 48 22.71 -4.38 9.66
C SER A 48 23.39 -5.69 9.24
N THR A 49 23.66 -6.58 10.21
CA THR A 49 24.53 -7.77 10.00
C THR A 49 23.80 -9.01 9.52
N ARG A 50 22.49 -9.12 9.75
CA ARG A 50 21.70 -10.33 9.43
C ARG A 50 20.68 -10.11 8.31
N ARG A 51 20.82 -9.05 7.50
CA ARG A 51 19.86 -8.70 6.42
C ARG A 51 19.60 -9.85 5.48
N THR A 52 20.65 -10.51 5.00
CA THR A 52 20.53 -11.65 4.09
C THR A 52 19.76 -12.79 4.74
N ALA A 53 20.02 -13.10 6.01
CA ALA A 53 19.29 -14.16 6.72
C ALA A 53 17.81 -13.82 6.89
N TRP A 54 17.48 -12.58 7.25
CA TRP A 54 16.11 -12.11 7.34
C TRP A 54 15.40 -12.14 5.99
N LEU A 55 16.08 -11.71 4.93
CA LEU A 55 15.55 -11.70 3.57
C LEU A 55 15.27 -13.11 3.06
N SER A 56 16.21 -14.05 3.26
CA SER A 56 16.02 -15.46 2.93
C SER A 56 14.86 -16.07 3.71
N ARG A 57 14.77 -15.82 5.03
CA ARG A 57 13.64 -16.32 5.84
C ARG A 57 12.32 -15.75 5.34
N CYS A 58 12.27 -14.47 5.03
CA CYS A 58 11.08 -13.81 4.51
C CYS A 58 10.63 -14.39 3.15
N GLY A 59 11.57 -14.77 2.28
CA GLY A 59 11.27 -15.45 1.01
C GLY A 59 10.74 -16.88 1.20
N LEU A 60 11.28 -17.63 2.16
CA LEU A 60 10.77 -18.96 2.54
C LEU A 60 9.33 -18.86 3.07
N GLU A 61 9.09 -17.92 3.98
CA GLU A 61 7.78 -17.69 4.59
C GLU A 61 6.74 -17.25 3.56
N LEU A 62 7.13 -16.47 2.55
CA LEU A 62 6.24 -16.15 1.43
C LEU A 62 5.85 -17.39 0.64
N SER A 63 6.80 -18.31 0.44
CA SER A 63 6.57 -19.55 -0.30
C SER A 63 5.62 -20.49 0.47
N GLU A 64 5.82 -20.61 1.79
CA GLU A 64 4.92 -21.33 2.70
C GLU A 64 3.54 -20.67 2.77
N PHE A 65 3.48 -19.35 2.83
CA PHE A 65 2.24 -18.58 2.82
C PHE A 65 1.46 -18.79 1.51
N ARG A 66 2.16 -18.77 0.37
CA ARG A 66 1.56 -19.02 -0.94
C ARG A 66 1.02 -20.44 -1.06
N SER A 67 1.75 -21.46 -0.57
CA SER A 67 1.28 -22.85 -0.61
C SER A 67 0.06 -23.06 0.29
N ALA A 68 0.09 -22.56 1.52
CA ALA A 68 -1.04 -22.60 2.45
C ALA A 68 -2.26 -21.83 1.93
N SER A 69 -2.03 -20.69 1.28
CA SER A 69 -3.09 -19.95 0.61
C SER A 69 -3.66 -20.79 -0.53
N SER A 70 -2.83 -21.35 -1.43
CA SER A 70 -3.33 -22.12 -2.57
C SER A 70 -4.15 -23.37 -2.21
N SER A 71 -3.86 -24.03 -1.09
CA SER A 71 -4.63 -25.18 -0.60
C SER A 71 -5.96 -24.78 0.03
N THR A 72 -6.07 -23.58 0.60
CA THR A 72 -7.27 -23.06 1.28
C THR A 72 -8.11 -22.14 0.38
N SER A 73 -7.51 -21.62 -0.70
CA SER A 73 -8.06 -20.56 -1.57
C SER A 73 -8.17 -20.99 -3.05
N GLY A 74 -8.36 -22.29 -3.31
CA GLY A 74 -8.63 -22.80 -4.66
C GLY A 74 -9.69 -21.94 -5.37
N ASN A 75 -9.30 -21.24 -6.43
CA ASN A 75 -10.06 -20.22 -7.16
C ASN A 75 -10.96 -19.37 -6.24
N VAL A 76 -10.35 -18.39 -5.56
CA VAL A 76 -11.01 -17.32 -4.80
C VAL A 76 -12.14 -16.72 -5.64
N SER A 77 -13.37 -17.22 -5.47
CA SER A 77 -14.55 -16.76 -6.20
C SER A 77 -15.50 -16.08 -5.22
N PRO A 78 -16.12 -14.94 -5.59
CA PRO A 78 -17.18 -14.32 -4.79
C PRO A 78 -18.32 -15.29 -4.44
N SER A 79 -18.54 -16.33 -5.24
CA SER A 79 -19.62 -17.31 -5.01
C SER A 79 -19.24 -18.46 -4.07
N ALA A 80 -17.98 -18.57 -3.63
CA ALA A 80 -17.50 -19.74 -2.87
C ALA A 80 -18.20 -19.95 -1.51
N TYR A 81 -18.80 -18.89 -0.96
CA TYR A 81 -19.39 -18.89 0.38
C TYR A 81 -20.93 -19.00 0.38
N LYS A 82 -21.57 -19.09 -0.79
CA LYS A 82 -23.03 -19.11 -0.91
C LYS A 82 -23.69 -20.29 -0.18
N ASP A 83 -23.05 -21.45 -0.21
CA ASP A 83 -23.61 -22.68 0.36
C ASP A 83 -23.27 -22.89 1.84
N TRP A 84 -22.47 -22.00 2.44
CA TRP A 84 -22.06 -22.12 3.84
C TRP A 84 -23.22 -21.81 4.77
N GLN A 85 -23.24 -22.39 5.97
CA GLN A 85 -24.17 -21.96 7.03
C GLN A 85 -23.77 -20.59 7.57
N THR A 86 -24.74 -19.75 7.94
CA THR A 86 -24.50 -18.34 8.30
C THR A 86 -23.56 -18.20 9.50
N ASP A 87 -23.78 -19.00 10.55
CA ASP A 87 -22.92 -18.95 11.75
C ASP A 87 -21.50 -19.48 11.46
N ALA A 88 -21.39 -20.50 10.60
CA ALA A 88 -20.10 -21.03 10.17
C ALA A 88 -19.32 -20.00 9.32
N LEU A 89 -20.02 -19.28 8.43
CA LEU A 89 -19.46 -18.20 7.64
C LEU A 89 -19.01 -17.04 8.52
N ALA A 90 -19.84 -16.59 9.47
CA ALA A 90 -19.49 -15.53 10.41
C ALA A 90 -18.28 -15.89 11.27
N LYS A 91 -18.25 -17.13 11.79
CA LYS A 91 -17.10 -17.64 12.54
C LYS A 91 -15.83 -17.65 11.69
N ARG A 92 -15.90 -18.15 10.44
CA ARG A 92 -14.75 -18.18 9.54
C ARG A 92 -14.27 -16.78 9.16
N PHE A 93 -15.19 -15.85 8.90
CA PHE A 93 -14.88 -14.44 8.63
C PHE A 93 -14.07 -13.82 9.78
N LEU A 94 -14.51 -14.02 11.03
CA LEU A 94 -13.81 -13.51 12.21
C LEU A 94 -12.44 -14.17 12.39
N GLU A 95 -12.35 -15.48 12.21
CA GLU A 95 -11.08 -16.22 12.27
C GLU A 95 -10.08 -15.71 11.22
N GLU A 96 -10.50 -15.54 9.97
CA GLU A 96 -9.63 -15.04 8.89
C GLU A 96 -9.20 -13.59 9.14
N ALA A 97 -10.11 -12.73 9.58
CA ALA A 97 -9.75 -11.36 9.96
C ALA A 97 -8.70 -11.35 11.09
N GLN A 98 -8.86 -12.21 12.10
CA GLN A 98 -7.92 -12.35 13.21
C GLN A 98 -6.54 -12.86 12.77
N ILE A 99 -6.52 -13.91 11.93
CA ILE A 99 -5.29 -14.47 11.37
C ILE A 99 -4.55 -13.41 10.55
N PHE A 100 -5.28 -12.67 9.71
CA PHE A 100 -4.73 -11.65 8.84
C PHE A 100 -3.96 -10.57 9.64
N TYR A 101 -4.59 -9.98 10.66
CA TYR A 101 -3.93 -8.89 11.39
C TYR A 101 -2.86 -9.37 12.38
N ARG A 102 -3.00 -10.56 12.97
CA ARG A 102 -2.05 -11.06 13.98
C ARG A 102 -0.81 -11.70 13.38
N SER A 103 -0.97 -12.41 12.29
CA SER A 103 0.07 -13.31 11.77
C SER A 103 0.57 -12.88 10.39
N THR A 104 -0.33 -12.51 9.48
CA THR A 104 0.04 -12.26 8.08
C THR A 104 0.84 -10.97 7.88
N LEU A 105 0.62 -9.94 8.70
CA LEU A 105 1.28 -8.63 8.56
C LEU A 105 2.71 -8.56 9.13
N HIS A 106 3.18 -9.60 9.84
CA HIS A 106 4.48 -9.59 10.50
C HIS A 106 5.65 -9.44 9.51
N TRP A 107 5.71 -10.28 8.46
CA TRP A 107 6.79 -10.26 7.48
C TRP A 107 6.81 -9.00 6.60
N PRO A 108 5.67 -8.49 6.10
CA PRO A 108 5.61 -7.18 5.45
C PRO A 108 6.20 -6.06 6.32
N LEU A 109 5.90 -6.03 7.62
CA LEU A 109 6.46 -5.05 8.54
C LEU A 109 7.99 -5.17 8.65
N VAL A 110 8.50 -6.40 8.80
CA VAL A 110 9.95 -6.66 8.84
C VAL A 110 10.63 -6.16 7.55
N LEU A 111 10.03 -6.42 6.38
CA LEU A 111 10.56 -5.95 5.11
C LEU A 111 10.55 -4.44 4.97
N ILE A 112 9.49 -3.75 5.42
CA ILE A 112 9.44 -2.28 5.40
C ILE A 112 10.61 -1.69 6.20
N VAL A 113 10.86 -2.23 7.39
CA VAL A 113 11.95 -1.78 8.27
C VAL A 113 13.32 -2.05 7.66
N LEU A 114 13.53 -3.25 7.08
CA LEU A 114 14.78 -3.61 6.42
C LEU A 114 15.03 -2.77 5.16
N THR A 115 13.99 -2.50 4.39
CA THR A 115 14.04 -1.67 3.18
C THR A 115 14.44 -0.25 3.55
N GLU A 116 13.77 0.36 4.54
CA GLU A 116 14.09 1.72 5.00
C GLU A 116 15.54 1.83 5.48
N SER A 117 15.97 0.89 6.33
CA SER A 117 17.36 0.85 6.79
C SER A 117 18.37 0.69 5.65
N SER A 118 18.05 -0.10 4.62
CA SER A 118 18.93 -0.33 3.47
C SER A 118 18.92 0.86 2.51
N MET A 119 17.79 1.56 2.33
CA MET A 119 17.73 2.81 1.58
C MET A 119 18.58 3.90 2.22
N GLN A 120 18.53 4.05 3.55
CA GLN A 120 19.37 5.01 4.27
C GLN A 120 20.87 4.69 4.15
N THR A 121 21.22 3.40 4.23
CA THR A 121 22.60 2.93 4.02
C THR A 121 23.07 3.23 2.60
N MET A 122 22.26 2.87 1.60
CA MET A 122 22.54 3.16 0.19
C MET A 122 22.72 4.66 -0.07
N THR A 123 21.80 5.49 0.44
CA THR A 123 21.86 6.95 0.32
C THR A 123 23.15 7.50 0.93
N SER A 124 23.56 7.00 2.10
CA SER A 124 24.79 7.41 2.77
C SER A 124 26.04 7.07 1.96
N ILE A 125 26.10 5.86 1.39
CA ILE A 125 27.22 5.43 0.55
C ILE A 125 27.25 6.27 -0.74
N LEU A 126 26.11 6.44 -1.43
CA LEU A 126 25.99 7.26 -2.62
C LEU A 126 26.38 8.72 -2.38
N THR A 127 25.94 9.31 -1.26
CA THR A 127 26.32 10.68 -0.86
C THR A 127 27.84 10.82 -0.75
N SER A 128 28.51 9.80 -0.22
CA SER A 128 29.98 9.81 -0.09
C SER A 128 30.74 9.63 -1.41
N VAL A 129 30.06 9.23 -2.48
CA VAL A 129 30.65 8.98 -3.82
C VAL A 129 30.28 10.08 -4.82
N LEU A 130 29.02 10.53 -4.82
CA LEU A 130 28.44 11.44 -5.82
C LEU A 130 28.08 12.82 -5.24
N GLY A 131 28.11 12.98 -3.91
CA GLY A 131 27.59 14.16 -3.23
C GLY A 131 26.07 14.13 -3.02
N LYS A 132 25.59 15.03 -2.15
CA LYS A 132 24.21 15.02 -1.63
C LYS A 132 23.12 15.34 -2.67
N SER A 133 23.40 16.19 -3.66
CA SER A 133 22.42 16.54 -4.70
C SER A 133 22.14 15.37 -5.65
N GLU A 134 23.20 14.62 -6.00
CA GLU A 134 23.10 13.58 -7.01
C GLU A 134 22.76 12.21 -6.43
N SER A 135 23.01 11.98 -5.13
CA SER A 135 22.65 10.72 -4.46
C SER A 135 21.17 10.39 -4.54
N ASP A 136 20.30 11.36 -4.20
CA ASP A 136 18.85 11.14 -4.16
C ASP A 136 18.28 10.94 -5.56
N LYS A 137 18.78 11.70 -6.56
CA LYS A 137 18.39 11.54 -7.97
C LYS A 137 18.81 10.17 -8.50
N THR A 138 20.03 9.75 -8.19
CA THR A 138 20.59 8.47 -8.63
C THR A 138 19.82 7.31 -8.04
N LEU A 139 19.58 7.33 -6.72
CA LEU A 139 18.82 6.28 -6.04
C LEU A 139 17.39 6.17 -6.58
N ARG A 140 16.70 7.30 -6.77
CA ARG A 140 15.35 7.33 -7.38
C ARG A 140 15.35 6.74 -8.79
N ARG A 141 16.33 7.12 -9.61
CA ARG A 141 16.49 6.58 -10.96
C ARG A 141 16.73 5.06 -10.94
N TRP A 142 17.60 4.58 -10.05
CA TRP A 142 17.89 3.15 -9.89
C TRP A 142 16.65 2.39 -9.46
N MET A 143 15.89 2.88 -8.47
CA MET A 143 14.63 2.25 -8.06
C MET A 143 13.58 2.26 -9.19
N GLY A 144 13.49 3.34 -9.98
CA GLY A 144 12.53 3.42 -11.09
C GLY A 144 12.85 2.50 -12.27
N ARG A 145 14.13 2.14 -12.49
CA ARG A 145 14.56 1.39 -13.69
C ARG A 145 15.10 -0.01 -13.42
N GLY A 146 15.61 -0.24 -12.21
CA GLY A 146 16.38 -1.45 -11.87
C GLY A 146 15.57 -2.55 -11.20
N LEU A 147 14.29 -2.32 -10.89
CA LEU A 147 13.41 -3.28 -10.21
C LEU A 147 12.59 -4.10 -11.22
N GLN A 148 12.39 -5.38 -10.92
CA GLN A 148 11.45 -6.26 -11.59
C GLN A 148 10.24 -6.50 -10.71
N THR A 149 9.17 -5.76 -10.99
CA THR A 149 8.00 -5.64 -10.13
C THR A 149 6.85 -6.52 -10.63
N VAL A 150 6.20 -7.23 -9.69
CA VAL A 150 4.99 -8.01 -10.01
C VAL A 150 3.83 -7.10 -10.41
N THR A 151 3.85 -5.85 -9.96
CA THR A 151 2.93 -4.80 -10.41
C THR A 151 3.12 -4.50 -11.89
N ALA A 152 4.35 -4.37 -12.39
CA ALA A 152 4.58 -4.13 -13.82
C ALA A 152 4.21 -5.34 -14.70
N GLU A 153 4.29 -6.56 -14.17
CA GLU A 153 3.73 -7.76 -14.82
C GLU A 153 2.22 -7.70 -14.90
N MET A 154 1.56 -7.39 -13.77
CA MET A 154 0.11 -7.22 -13.69
C MET A 154 -0.40 -6.14 -14.65
N THR A 155 0.23 -4.97 -14.69
CA THR A 155 -0.16 -3.88 -15.60
C THR A 155 -0.06 -4.30 -17.07
N ARG A 156 1.00 -5.04 -17.45
CA ARG A 156 1.12 -5.58 -18.82
C ARG A 156 0.03 -6.60 -19.13
N ALA A 157 -0.30 -7.47 -18.18
CA ALA A 157 -1.38 -8.44 -18.33
C ALA A 157 -2.75 -7.75 -18.43
N TYR A 158 -2.98 -6.69 -17.65
CA TYR A 158 -4.20 -5.89 -17.69
C TYR A 158 -4.37 -5.19 -19.05
N GLN A 159 -3.31 -4.56 -19.56
CA GLN A 159 -3.31 -3.97 -20.90
C GLN A 159 -3.63 -5.01 -21.98
N GLY A 160 -3.03 -6.21 -21.89
CA GLY A 160 -3.36 -7.33 -22.76
C GLY A 160 -4.85 -7.70 -22.71
N ALA A 161 -5.41 -7.83 -21.51
CA ALA A 161 -6.82 -8.15 -21.28
C ALA A 161 -7.81 -7.05 -21.74
N CYS A 162 -7.40 -5.77 -21.70
CA CYS A 162 -8.18 -4.67 -22.27
C CYS A 162 -8.23 -4.78 -23.81
N THR A 163 -7.11 -5.14 -24.45
CA THR A 163 -7.03 -5.28 -25.90
C THR A 163 -7.63 -6.57 -26.45
N ASN A 164 -7.59 -7.65 -25.68
CA ASN A 164 -8.06 -8.97 -26.10
C ASN A 164 -8.97 -9.58 -25.03
N PRO A 165 -10.31 -9.57 -25.24
CA PRO A 165 -11.26 -10.16 -24.30
C PRO A 165 -10.99 -11.62 -23.93
N LEU A 166 -10.36 -12.41 -24.82
CA LEU A 166 -9.99 -13.81 -24.52
C LEU A 166 -8.96 -13.93 -23.40
N GLN A 167 -8.22 -12.86 -23.07
CA GLN A 167 -7.24 -12.83 -21.99
C GLN A 167 -7.86 -12.42 -20.64
N GLN A 168 -9.08 -11.89 -20.60
CA GLN A 168 -9.72 -11.43 -19.37
C GLN A 168 -9.90 -12.54 -18.33
N PRO A 169 -10.34 -13.78 -18.66
CA PRO A 169 -10.46 -14.84 -17.68
C PRO A 169 -9.12 -15.23 -17.04
N PHE A 170 -8.04 -15.21 -17.82
CA PHE A 170 -6.68 -15.50 -17.31
C PHE A 170 -6.20 -14.38 -16.38
N PHE A 171 -6.45 -13.12 -16.73
CA PHE A 171 -6.15 -11.99 -15.89
C PHE A 171 -6.92 -12.06 -14.56
N LEU A 172 -8.24 -12.27 -14.62
CA LEU A 172 -9.06 -12.36 -13.42
C LEU A 172 -8.67 -13.56 -12.55
N ALA A 173 -8.31 -14.70 -13.14
CA ALA A 173 -7.83 -15.85 -12.39
C ALA A 173 -6.51 -15.57 -11.64
N GLN A 174 -5.62 -14.77 -12.22
CA GLN A 174 -4.30 -14.49 -11.64
C GLN A 174 -4.29 -13.26 -10.70
N TYR A 175 -5.07 -12.23 -11.04
CA TYR A 175 -5.03 -10.91 -10.40
C TYR A 175 -6.39 -10.40 -9.95
N GLY A 176 -7.48 -11.13 -10.15
CA GLY A 176 -8.84 -10.68 -9.84
C GLY A 176 -9.12 -10.39 -8.36
N HIS A 177 -8.23 -10.80 -7.44
CA HIS A 177 -8.27 -10.43 -6.03
C HIS A 177 -7.80 -8.98 -5.74
N ARG A 178 -7.17 -8.34 -6.73
CA ARG A 178 -6.75 -6.93 -6.70
C ARG A 178 -7.91 -6.02 -7.15
N GLY A 179 -7.73 -4.72 -7.01
CA GLY A 179 -8.65 -3.73 -7.59
C GLY A 179 -8.34 -2.30 -7.15
N PRO A 180 -9.08 -1.29 -7.66
CA PRO A 180 -8.94 0.09 -7.24
C PRO A 180 -9.21 0.25 -5.74
N GLY A 181 -8.37 1.01 -5.05
CA GLY A 181 -8.55 1.24 -3.61
C GLY A 181 -8.56 -0.04 -2.77
N GLU A 182 -7.87 -1.11 -3.20
CA GLU A 182 -7.95 -2.46 -2.63
C GLU A 182 -7.61 -2.60 -1.13
N LEU A 183 -6.94 -1.62 -0.54
CA LEU A 183 -6.61 -1.61 0.88
C LEU A 183 -7.82 -1.25 1.75
N ASP A 184 -8.87 -0.69 1.16
CA ASP A 184 -10.19 -0.65 1.77
C ASP A 184 -10.93 -1.95 1.44
N LEU A 185 -11.50 -2.57 2.48
CA LEU A 185 -12.29 -3.78 2.32
C LEU A 185 -13.64 -3.49 1.67
N SER A 186 -14.15 -2.24 1.73
CA SER A 186 -15.42 -1.85 1.10
C SER A 186 -15.33 -1.71 -0.42
N ASN A 187 -14.12 -1.59 -0.97
CA ASN A 187 -13.92 -1.44 -2.41
C ASN A 187 -13.96 -2.80 -3.15
N PRO A 188 -14.69 -2.90 -4.28
CA PRO A 188 -14.77 -4.12 -5.07
C PRO A 188 -13.42 -4.55 -5.65
N ARG A 189 -13.24 -5.86 -5.80
CA ARG A 189 -12.11 -6.45 -6.53
C ARG A 189 -12.46 -6.60 -8.00
N TRP A 190 -11.46 -6.67 -8.88
CA TRP A 190 -11.68 -6.84 -10.33
C TRP A 190 -12.51 -8.09 -10.64
N MET A 191 -12.40 -9.16 -9.85
CA MET A 191 -13.23 -10.35 -10.02
C MET A 191 -14.72 -10.11 -9.75
N GLU A 192 -15.06 -9.17 -8.85
CA GLU A 192 -16.46 -8.78 -8.59
C GLU A 192 -17.00 -7.85 -9.68
N MET A 193 -16.14 -7.04 -10.29
CA MET A 193 -16.47 -6.16 -11.40
C MET A 193 -16.68 -6.92 -12.72
N GLY A 194 -15.97 -8.04 -12.92
CA GLY A 194 -16.09 -8.83 -14.15
C GLY A 194 -15.66 -8.05 -15.39
N GLU A 195 -16.52 -7.99 -16.40
CA GLU A 195 -16.21 -7.30 -17.66
C GLU A 195 -16.04 -5.78 -17.49
N THR A 196 -16.71 -5.16 -16.50
CA THR A 196 -16.59 -3.71 -16.26
C THR A 196 -15.24 -3.32 -15.65
N ALA A 197 -14.42 -4.30 -15.26
CA ALA A 197 -13.05 -4.05 -14.82
C ALA A 197 -12.13 -3.59 -15.96
N PHE A 198 -12.50 -3.83 -17.22
CA PHE A 198 -11.67 -3.54 -18.38
C PHE A 198 -12.31 -2.43 -19.23
N TYR A 199 -11.52 -1.42 -19.58
CA TYR A 199 -11.99 -0.40 -20.52
C TYR A 199 -11.87 -0.91 -21.97
N ASP A 200 -12.78 -0.48 -22.84
CA ASP A 200 -12.74 -0.85 -24.25
C ASP A 200 -11.67 -0.04 -24.99
N SER A 201 -10.47 -0.60 -25.13
CA SER A 201 -9.38 0.01 -25.88
C SER A 201 -9.63 0.09 -27.39
N ARG A 202 -10.62 -0.64 -27.93
CA ARG A 202 -10.93 -0.65 -29.38
C ARG A 202 -11.52 0.69 -29.86
N ARG A 203 -12.07 1.52 -28.96
CA ARG A 203 -12.53 2.88 -29.32
C ARG A 203 -11.40 3.84 -29.70
N LYS A 204 -10.13 3.50 -29.45
CA LYS A 204 -8.95 4.30 -29.84
C LYS A 204 -8.29 3.83 -31.15
N GLU A 205 -8.93 2.99 -31.96
CA GLU A 205 -8.36 2.54 -33.26
C GLU A 205 -8.31 3.62 -34.37
N ALA A 206 -8.67 4.88 -34.09
CA ALA A 206 -8.60 5.95 -35.10
C ALA A 206 -7.23 6.62 -35.25
N GLU A 207 -6.28 6.42 -34.34
CA GLU A 207 -4.91 6.86 -34.55
C GLU A 207 -3.90 5.81 -34.10
N PRO A 208 -2.80 5.60 -34.84
CA PRO A 208 -1.69 4.81 -34.35
C PRO A 208 -1.09 5.59 -33.19
N LEU A 209 -1.63 5.39 -31.98
CA LEU A 209 -0.95 5.68 -30.74
C LEU A 209 0.41 5.05 -30.90
N SER A 210 1.39 5.91 -31.16
CA SER A 210 2.79 5.57 -31.28
C SER A 210 3.04 4.59 -30.15
N LYS A 211 3.35 3.32 -30.51
CA LYS A 211 3.77 2.29 -29.57
C LYS A 211 4.56 3.02 -28.49
N PRO A 212 4.26 2.92 -27.18
CA PRO A 212 5.14 3.55 -26.22
C PRO A 212 6.49 2.86 -26.40
N ALA A 213 7.37 3.54 -27.14
CA ALA A 213 8.74 3.18 -27.43
C ALA A 213 9.60 3.17 -26.16
N LEU A 214 8.95 3.36 -25.00
CA LEU A 214 9.53 3.44 -23.67
C LEU A 214 9.62 2.09 -22.95
N SER A 215 9.14 0.98 -23.50
CA SER A 215 9.10 -0.29 -22.75
C SER A 215 10.25 -1.28 -23.01
N ARG A 216 11.09 -1.07 -24.05
CA ARG A 216 12.19 -2.02 -24.37
C ARG A 216 13.60 -1.42 -24.39
N GLU A 217 13.77 -0.11 -24.61
CA GLU A 217 15.08 0.42 -25.05
C GLU A 217 15.89 1.24 -24.04
N GLN A 218 15.44 1.42 -22.79
CA GLN A 218 16.28 2.06 -21.75
C GLN A 218 16.23 1.34 -20.40
N ARG A 219 16.34 0.01 -20.40
CA ARG A 219 16.83 -0.69 -19.20
C ARG A 219 18.30 -0.34 -19.04
N THR A 220 18.57 0.78 -18.38
CA THR A 220 19.89 1.05 -17.84
C THR A 220 20.20 -0.07 -16.86
N ASP A 221 21.24 -0.86 -17.13
CA ASP A 221 21.74 -1.84 -16.19
C ASP A 221 22.41 -1.07 -15.04
N VAL A 222 21.69 -0.98 -13.90
CA VAL A 222 22.16 -0.27 -12.71
C VAL A 222 23.46 -0.91 -12.22
N GLU A 223 23.59 -2.23 -12.36
CA GLU A 223 24.78 -2.97 -11.99
C GLU A 223 25.98 -2.63 -12.90
N GLU A 224 25.78 -2.32 -14.19
CA GLU A 224 26.82 -1.75 -15.07
C GLU A 224 27.18 -0.32 -14.70
N GLU A 225 26.18 0.51 -14.37
CA GLU A 225 26.40 1.88 -13.91
C GLU A 225 27.27 1.89 -12.65
N ILE A 226 26.97 1.04 -11.66
CA ILE A 226 27.78 0.86 -10.45
C ILE A 226 29.22 0.45 -10.78
N LYS A 227 29.41 -0.47 -11.73
CA LYS A 227 30.75 -0.90 -12.17
C LYS A 227 31.55 0.24 -12.81
N SER A 228 30.87 1.17 -13.48
CA SER A 228 31.50 2.31 -14.15
C SER A 228 31.97 3.43 -13.19
N LEU A 229 31.44 3.49 -11.96
CA LEU A 229 31.76 4.54 -10.99
C LEU A 229 33.23 4.50 -10.58
N ASN A 230 33.97 5.61 -10.70
CA ASN A 230 35.37 5.64 -10.29
C ASN A 230 35.57 5.74 -8.77
N THR A 231 35.25 4.67 -8.03
CA THR A 231 35.37 4.62 -6.56
C THR A 231 35.91 3.27 -6.07
N PHE A 232 36.49 3.24 -4.87
CA PHE A 232 36.85 2.00 -4.18
C PHE A 232 35.64 1.34 -3.50
N LYS A 233 34.51 2.05 -3.38
CA LYS A 233 33.27 1.56 -2.74
C LYS A 233 32.36 0.78 -3.70
N ARG A 234 32.82 0.45 -4.92
CA ARG A 234 31.99 -0.21 -5.96
C ARG A 234 31.38 -1.52 -5.49
N ASP A 235 32.17 -2.37 -4.84
CA ASP A 235 31.69 -3.68 -4.38
C ASP A 235 30.65 -3.54 -3.26
N VAL A 236 30.85 -2.58 -2.36
CA VAL A 236 29.88 -2.26 -1.30
C VAL A 236 28.58 -1.74 -1.92
N LEU A 237 28.66 -0.80 -2.86
CA LEU A 237 27.49 -0.29 -3.59
C LEU A 237 26.74 -1.42 -4.32
N SER A 238 27.46 -2.30 -5.02
CA SER A 238 26.89 -3.43 -5.75
C SER A 238 26.18 -4.40 -4.79
N HIS A 239 26.79 -4.70 -3.64
CA HIS A 239 26.20 -5.57 -2.62
C HIS A 239 24.94 -4.95 -2.02
N GLU A 240 25.01 -3.70 -1.58
CA GLU A 240 23.87 -2.98 -1.00
C GLU A 240 22.72 -2.82 -2.01
N TRP A 241 23.04 -2.59 -3.28
CA TRP A 241 22.03 -2.48 -4.34
C TRP A 241 21.29 -3.79 -4.54
N LYS A 242 22.02 -4.92 -4.61
CA LYS A 242 21.41 -6.24 -4.72
C LYS A 242 20.48 -6.54 -3.55
N LEU A 243 20.89 -6.22 -2.32
CA LEU A 243 20.05 -6.41 -1.14
C LEU A 243 18.79 -5.53 -1.20
N LEU A 244 18.94 -4.24 -1.49
CA LEU A 244 17.80 -3.31 -1.58
C LEU A 244 16.83 -3.72 -2.69
N LYS A 245 17.34 -4.06 -3.87
CA LYS A 245 16.56 -4.56 -5.00
C LYS A 245 15.74 -5.79 -4.62
N GLN A 246 16.38 -6.80 -4.03
CA GLN A 246 15.68 -8.00 -3.57
C GLN A 246 14.62 -7.71 -2.51
N MET A 247 14.89 -6.80 -1.56
CA MET A 247 13.91 -6.39 -0.54
C MET A 247 12.68 -5.71 -1.15
N LEU A 248 12.90 -4.78 -2.09
CA LEU A 248 11.82 -4.05 -2.77
C LEU A 248 10.95 -4.99 -3.62
N GLU A 249 11.57 -5.86 -4.42
CA GLU A 249 10.85 -6.85 -5.23
C GLU A 249 10.09 -7.86 -4.35
N LEU A 250 10.71 -8.33 -3.27
CA LEU A 250 10.06 -9.25 -2.33
C LEU A 250 8.89 -8.59 -1.61
N ARG A 251 9.00 -7.31 -1.23
CA ARG A 251 7.90 -6.53 -0.62
C ARG A 251 6.68 -6.49 -1.53
N GLU A 252 6.87 -6.27 -2.82
CA GLU A 252 5.75 -6.27 -3.76
C GLU A 252 5.12 -7.65 -3.93
N ARG A 253 5.92 -8.71 -3.99
CA ARG A 253 5.41 -10.09 -4.02
C ARG A 253 4.59 -10.40 -2.77
N TRP A 254 5.05 -9.96 -1.59
CA TRP A 254 4.27 -10.06 -0.36
C TRP A 254 2.95 -9.30 -0.47
N LYS A 255 2.94 -8.05 -0.94
CA LYS A 255 1.68 -7.30 -1.12
C LYS A 255 0.73 -8.06 -2.05
N MET A 256 1.22 -8.56 -3.18
CA MET A 256 0.42 -9.30 -4.16
C MET A 256 -0.25 -10.55 -3.56
N GLU A 257 0.50 -11.33 -2.77
CA GLU A 257 -0.01 -12.55 -2.14
C GLU A 257 -0.90 -12.24 -0.93
N LEU A 258 -0.56 -11.23 -0.13
CA LEU A 258 -1.30 -10.82 1.06
C LEU A 258 -2.72 -10.36 0.74
N LEU A 259 -2.94 -9.79 -0.44
CA LEU A 259 -4.26 -9.35 -0.87
C LEU A 259 -5.21 -10.50 -1.23
N LYS A 260 -4.73 -11.73 -1.39
CA LYS A 260 -5.59 -12.90 -1.65
C LYS A 260 -6.50 -13.24 -0.46
N PRO A 261 -5.98 -13.52 0.75
CA PRO A 261 -6.86 -13.72 1.91
C PRO A 261 -7.61 -12.43 2.27
N TYR A 262 -7.07 -11.25 1.97
CA TYR A 262 -7.80 -9.99 2.17
C TYR A 262 -9.06 -9.92 1.29
N ALA A 263 -8.98 -10.36 0.02
CA ALA A 263 -10.14 -10.49 -0.85
C ALA A 263 -11.13 -11.56 -0.37
N GLN A 264 -10.65 -12.68 0.20
CA GLN A 264 -11.53 -13.69 0.80
C GLN A 264 -12.33 -13.14 1.99
N ILE A 265 -11.70 -12.35 2.86
CA ILE A 265 -12.37 -11.66 3.97
C ILE A 265 -13.49 -10.77 3.42
N ARG A 266 -13.24 -10.04 2.33
CA ARG A 266 -14.26 -9.25 1.64
C ARG A 266 -15.40 -10.12 1.12
N PHE A 267 -15.12 -11.20 0.40
CA PHE A 267 -16.16 -12.04 -0.17
C PHE A 267 -17.08 -12.66 0.90
N MET A 268 -16.51 -13.03 2.05
CA MET A 268 -17.32 -13.45 3.20
C MET A 268 -18.14 -12.30 3.77
N ALA A 269 -17.59 -11.08 3.84
CA ALA A 269 -18.32 -9.90 4.30
C ALA A 269 -19.51 -9.57 3.37
N GLU A 270 -19.32 -9.63 2.06
CA GLU A 270 -20.38 -9.40 1.06
C GLU A 270 -21.51 -10.42 1.22
N GLU A 271 -21.17 -11.71 1.35
CA GLU A 271 -22.16 -12.77 1.53
C GLU A 271 -22.88 -12.66 2.89
N LEU A 272 -22.18 -12.26 3.97
CA LEU A 272 -22.80 -11.94 5.25
C LEU A 272 -23.74 -10.72 5.14
N GLY A 273 -23.29 -9.65 4.47
CA GLY A 273 -24.08 -8.46 4.22
C GLY A 273 -25.37 -8.78 3.47
N ARG A 274 -25.30 -9.66 2.47
CA ARG A 274 -26.47 -10.18 1.74
C ARG A 274 -27.44 -10.93 2.65
N ARG A 275 -26.95 -11.86 3.48
CA ARG A 275 -27.78 -12.70 4.37
C ARG A 275 -28.41 -11.94 5.53
N LEU A 276 -27.72 -10.91 6.02
CA LEU A 276 -28.19 -10.03 7.10
C LEU A 276 -29.02 -8.85 6.59
N GLU A 277 -29.23 -8.77 5.26
CA GLU A 277 -29.93 -7.67 4.60
C GLU A 277 -29.37 -6.29 4.99
N LEU A 278 -28.04 -6.21 5.03
CA LEU A 278 -27.25 -5.00 5.20
C LEU A 278 -26.56 -4.59 3.88
N GLY A 279 -26.31 -5.53 2.96
CA GLY A 279 -25.56 -5.27 1.73
C GLY A 279 -24.18 -4.70 2.04
N GLN A 280 -23.80 -3.63 1.34
CA GLN A 280 -22.53 -2.91 1.56
C GLN A 280 -22.43 -2.26 2.95
N ASP A 281 -23.55 -2.11 3.66
CA ASP A 281 -23.52 -1.48 4.98
C ASP A 281 -22.80 -2.33 6.04
N MET A 282 -22.54 -3.60 5.72
CA MET A 282 -21.71 -4.50 6.52
C MET A 282 -20.32 -3.90 6.83
N HIS A 283 -19.73 -3.13 5.92
CA HIS A 283 -18.40 -2.55 6.08
C HIS A 283 -18.33 -1.43 7.14
N TRP A 284 -19.48 -0.91 7.59
CA TRP A 284 -19.56 0.06 8.69
C TRP A 284 -19.55 -0.58 10.08
N LEU A 285 -19.59 -1.91 10.16
CA LEU A 285 -19.61 -2.66 11.41
C LEU A 285 -18.19 -3.04 11.85
N ARG A 286 -17.97 -3.02 13.17
CA ARG A 286 -16.73 -3.53 13.76
C ARG A 286 -16.78 -5.05 13.86
N LEU A 287 -15.62 -5.71 13.82
CA LEU A 287 -15.53 -7.16 14.00
C LEU A 287 -16.22 -7.67 15.28
N SER A 288 -16.07 -6.95 16.40
CA SER A 288 -16.73 -7.32 17.66
C SER A 288 -18.27 -7.17 17.62
N GLU A 289 -18.78 -6.30 16.76
CA GLU A 289 -20.23 -6.15 16.56
C GLU A 289 -20.76 -7.33 15.75
N ILE A 290 -20.02 -7.74 14.72
CA ILE A 290 -20.33 -8.92 13.90
C ILE A 290 -20.26 -10.21 14.75
N GLU A 291 -19.26 -10.33 15.62
CA GLU A 291 -19.13 -11.44 16.57
C GLU A 291 -20.34 -11.56 17.50
N SER A 292 -20.82 -10.43 18.02
CA SER A 292 -22.00 -10.42 18.88
C SER A 292 -23.29 -10.87 18.18
N MET A 293 -23.29 -10.96 16.85
CA MET A 293 -24.47 -11.38 16.07
C MET A 293 -24.66 -12.90 16.02
N ILE A 294 -23.60 -13.67 16.30
CA ILE A 294 -23.64 -15.13 16.19
C ILE A 294 -24.59 -15.69 17.24
N GLY A 295 -25.66 -16.38 16.79
CA GLY A 295 -26.64 -17.02 17.67
C GLY A 295 -27.72 -16.11 18.28
N GLN A 296 -27.82 -14.84 17.88
CA GLN A 296 -28.87 -13.92 18.36
C GLN A 296 -30.09 -13.83 17.41
N SER A 297 -31.24 -13.40 17.95
CA SER A 297 -32.43 -13.08 17.15
C SER A 297 -32.13 -11.93 16.17
N ARG A 298 -32.44 -12.15 14.89
CA ARG A 298 -31.97 -11.28 13.78
C ARG A 298 -32.65 -9.92 13.74
N GLU A 299 -33.87 -9.80 14.24
CA GLU A 299 -34.72 -8.64 13.98
C GLU A 299 -34.37 -7.43 14.86
N GLU A 300 -34.28 -7.60 16.17
CA GLU A 300 -33.89 -6.53 17.12
C GLU A 300 -32.45 -6.06 16.89
N LEU A 301 -31.57 -7.02 16.61
CA LEU A 301 -30.16 -6.77 16.34
C LEU A 301 -29.97 -5.93 15.08
N ARG A 302 -30.74 -6.21 14.02
CA ARG A 302 -30.69 -5.48 12.75
C ARG A 302 -31.05 -4.01 12.92
N SER A 303 -32.10 -3.71 13.69
CA SER A 303 -32.51 -2.31 13.96
C SER A 303 -31.39 -1.53 14.64
N LYS A 304 -30.80 -2.11 15.69
CA LYS A 304 -29.65 -1.52 16.41
C LYS A 304 -28.42 -1.31 15.52
N MET A 305 -28.14 -2.24 14.61
CA MET A 305 -27.02 -2.11 13.67
C MET A 305 -27.27 -0.99 12.66
N LYS A 306 -28.48 -0.92 12.07
CA LYS A 306 -28.83 0.15 11.12
C LYS A 306 -28.66 1.53 11.74
N GLN A 307 -29.06 1.71 13.00
CA GLN A 307 -28.83 2.97 13.72
C GLN A 307 -27.33 3.31 13.81
N LYS A 308 -26.49 2.36 14.23
CA LYS A 308 -25.04 2.57 14.33
C LYS A 308 -24.37 2.86 12.99
N ILE A 309 -24.83 2.17 11.93
CA ILE A 309 -24.36 2.38 10.56
C ILE A 309 -24.64 3.82 10.16
N GLU A 310 -25.87 4.30 10.35
CA GLU A 310 -26.25 5.67 10.00
C GLU A 310 -25.45 6.71 10.77
N GLU A 311 -25.29 6.54 12.08
CA GLU A 311 -24.45 7.41 12.92
C GLU A 311 -22.99 7.48 12.41
N ARG A 312 -22.46 6.37 11.86
CA ARG A 312 -21.09 6.31 11.32
C ARG A 312 -20.98 6.93 9.94
N LYS A 313 -21.98 6.75 9.07
CA LYS A 313 -22.04 7.41 7.77
C LYS A 313 -22.06 8.93 7.93
N VAL A 314 -22.95 9.44 8.80
CA VAL A 314 -23.02 10.88 9.12
C VAL A 314 -21.67 11.40 9.64
N ARG A 315 -21.03 10.65 10.54
CA ARG A 315 -19.72 11.02 11.08
C ARG A 315 -18.62 11.00 10.00
N PHE A 316 -18.64 10.00 9.12
CA PHE A 316 -17.67 9.88 8.03
C PHE A 316 -17.77 11.07 7.06
N GLU A 317 -18.98 11.44 6.65
CA GLU A 317 -19.19 12.61 5.78
C GLU A 317 -18.71 13.91 6.44
N ALA A 318 -18.92 14.06 7.76
CA ALA A 318 -18.38 15.20 8.49
C ALA A 318 -16.84 15.20 8.53
N PHE A 319 -16.20 14.03 8.64
CA PHE A 319 -14.74 13.92 8.69
C PHE A 319 -14.05 14.03 7.33
N ARG A 320 -14.73 13.64 6.25
CA ARG A 320 -14.20 13.71 4.88
C ARG A 320 -13.88 15.13 4.42
N GLN A 321 -14.44 16.14 5.10
CA GLN A 321 -14.19 17.55 4.83
C GLN A 321 -12.82 18.06 5.32
N PHE A 322 -12.13 17.27 6.16
CA PHE A 322 -10.84 17.64 6.72
C PHE A 322 -9.70 16.88 6.04
N SER A 323 -8.74 17.60 5.47
CA SER A 323 -7.46 17.04 5.04
C SER A 323 -6.42 17.26 6.13
N PHE A 324 -5.88 16.18 6.68
CA PHE A 324 -4.83 16.23 7.69
C PHE A 324 -3.47 15.89 7.08
N PRO A 325 -2.39 16.59 7.51
CA PRO A 325 -1.04 16.14 7.17
C PRO A 325 -0.76 14.76 7.77
N GLU A 326 0.22 14.05 7.21
CA GLU A 326 0.66 12.71 7.68
C GLU A 326 0.89 12.65 9.19
N PHE A 327 1.34 13.77 9.78
CA PHE A 327 1.42 13.96 11.22
C PHE A 327 0.77 15.28 11.59
N VAL A 328 -0.20 15.21 12.51
CA VAL A 328 -0.89 16.37 13.05
C VAL A 328 -0.81 16.38 14.58
N THR A 329 -0.51 17.54 15.14
CA THR A 329 -0.61 17.79 16.59
C THR A 329 -2.02 18.23 16.96
N VAL A 330 -2.44 18.03 18.22
CA VAL A 330 -3.77 18.47 18.69
C VAL A 330 -3.98 19.97 18.43
N SER A 331 -2.96 20.80 18.64
CA SER A 331 -3.01 22.24 18.34
C SER A 331 -3.19 22.56 16.85
N GLU A 332 -2.61 21.74 15.96
CA GLU A 332 -2.80 21.91 14.51
C GLU A 332 -4.20 21.47 14.08
N ILE A 333 -4.76 20.42 14.70
CA ILE A 333 -6.16 20.03 14.50
C ILE A 333 -7.07 21.21 14.89
N GLU A 334 -6.87 21.82 16.05
CA GLU A 334 -7.65 22.99 16.49
C GLU A 334 -7.54 24.15 15.51
N THR A 335 -6.35 24.41 14.97
CA THR A 335 -6.12 25.47 13.97
C THR A 335 -6.85 25.18 12.66
N ILE A 336 -6.81 23.94 12.18
CA ILE A 336 -7.53 23.51 10.96
C ILE A 336 -9.04 23.62 11.16
N ILE A 337 -9.57 23.16 12.29
CA ILE A 337 -10.99 23.26 12.63
C ILE A 337 -11.45 24.73 12.70
N GLN A 338 -10.59 25.63 13.16
CA GLN A 338 -10.85 27.08 13.23
C GLN A 338 -10.72 27.80 11.88
N GLY A 339 -10.49 27.08 10.77
CA GLY A 339 -10.32 27.66 9.43
C GLY A 339 -8.97 28.35 9.22
N GLY A 340 -8.00 28.10 10.08
CA GLY A 340 -6.65 28.66 9.99
C GLY A 340 -5.81 27.95 8.93
N GLY A 341 -6.05 28.21 7.66
CA GLY A 341 -5.14 27.74 6.61
C GLY A 341 -5.71 27.74 5.22
N LEU A 342 -5.29 28.71 4.41
CA LEU A 342 -4.62 28.54 3.12
C LEU A 342 -4.52 29.94 2.49
N ALA A 343 -3.34 30.55 2.58
CA ALA A 343 -3.06 31.70 1.74
C ALA A 343 -3.12 31.23 0.28
N SER A 344 -3.86 31.93 -0.57
CA SER A 344 -3.88 31.67 -2.01
C SER A 344 -2.46 31.75 -2.55
N GLN A 345 -1.89 30.60 -2.93
CA GLN A 345 -0.60 30.52 -3.59
C GLN A 345 -0.85 30.41 -5.09
N GLN A 346 -0.14 31.21 -5.88
CA GLN A 346 -0.19 31.15 -7.35
C GLN A 346 0.52 29.91 -7.91
N GLN A 347 1.32 29.22 -7.08
CA GLN A 347 2.09 28.04 -7.43
C GLN A 347 1.96 26.99 -6.32
N LEU A 348 1.77 25.73 -6.72
CA LEU A 348 1.79 24.58 -5.83
C LEU A 348 3.14 23.88 -5.97
N ASP A 349 3.85 23.73 -4.86
CA ASP A 349 5.12 22.99 -4.81
C ASP A 349 4.89 21.57 -4.27
N GLY A 350 5.62 20.59 -4.82
CA GLY A 350 5.47 19.18 -4.45
C GLY A 350 6.76 18.38 -4.54
N GLN A 351 6.67 17.10 -4.21
CA GLN A 351 7.79 16.16 -4.36
C GLN A 351 7.85 15.62 -5.79
N ALA A 352 8.91 15.95 -6.53
CA ALA A 352 9.11 15.42 -7.89
C ALA A 352 9.31 13.89 -7.89
N LEU A 353 8.52 13.19 -8.70
CA LEU A 353 8.62 11.74 -8.91
C LEU A 353 9.36 11.38 -10.19
N SER A 354 9.15 12.15 -11.26
CA SER A 354 9.80 11.96 -12.56
C SER A 354 10.45 13.27 -13.03
N PRO A 355 11.66 13.24 -13.61
CA PRO A 355 12.25 14.44 -14.20
C PRO A 355 11.53 14.83 -15.49
N GLY A 356 11.22 16.11 -15.65
CA GLY A 356 10.61 16.65 -16.86
C GLY A 356 9.86 17.95 -16.60
N VAL A 357 9.51 18.66 -17.67
CA VAL A 357 8.62 19.82 -17.65
C VAL A 357 7.61 19.62 -18.78
N VAL A 358 6.33 19.75 -18.46
CA VAL A 358 5.21 19.59 -19.40
C VAL A 358 4.19 20.70 -19.19
N PHE A 359 3.42 21.00 -20.23
CA PHE A 359 2.30 21.95 -20.19
C PHE A 359 1.06 21.25 -20.75
N GLY A 360 -0.09 21.47 -20.12
CA GLY A 360 -1.28 20.68 -20.42
C GLY A 360 -2.52 21.15 -19.67
N GLU A 361 -3.67 20.59 -20.04
CA GLU A 361 -4.95 20.87 -19.39
C GLU A 361 -5.09 20.03 -18.12
N VAL A 362 -5.42 20.66 -16.99
CA VAL A 362 -5.54 19.96 -15.71
C VAL A 362 -6.88 19.22 -15.64
N VAL A 363 -6.82 17.91 -15.46
CA VAL A 363 -8.00 17.06 -15.22
C VAL A 363 -7.96 16.58 -13.78
N VAL A 364 -8.90 17.06 -12.96
CA VAL A 364 -9.02 16.66 -11.56
C VAL A 364 -9.93 15.44 -11.45
N VAL A 365 -9.41 14.37 -10.84
CA VAL A 365 -10.13 13.11 -10.63
C VAL A 365 -10.15 12.80 -9.14
N ASP A 366 -11.32 12.95 -8.52
CA ASP A 366 -11.52 12.60 -7.11
C ASP A 366 -11.81 11.11 -6.93
N ASN A 367 -12.50 10.48 -7.89
CA ASN A 367 -12.85 9.07 -7.87
C ASN A 367 -12.51 8.42 -9.22
N PRO A 368 -11.66 7.39 -9.26
CA PRO A 368 -11.28 6.73 -10.51
C PRO A 368 -12.45 6.07 -11.23
N ALA A 369 -13.52 5.70 -10.52
CA ALA A 369 -14.72 5.10 -11.13
C ALA A 369 -15.51 6.09 -12.00
N ASP A 370 -15.41 7.39 -11.72
CA ASP A 370 -16.09 8.46 -12.45
C ASP A 370 -15.22 9.02 -13.58
N ALA A 371 -13.97 8.55 -13.69
CA ALA A 371 -13.05 9.00 -14.72
C ALA A 371 -13.40 8.39 -16.08
N GLU A 372 -13.49 9.24 -17.10
CA GLU A 372 -13.61 8.82 -18.50
C GLU A 372 -12.37 9.23 -19.30
N PRO A 373 -11.23 8.49 -19.21
CA PRO A 373 -10.00 8.83 -19.92
C PRO A 373 -10.12 8.92 -21.44
N SER A 374 -11.21 8.41 -22.03
CA SER A 374 -11.53 8.56 -23.44
C SER A 374 -11.94 9.97 -23.85
N LEU A 375 -12.44 10.78 -22.90
CA LEU A 375 -12.85 12.16 -23.14
C LEU A 375 -11.73 13.17 -22.85
N TRP A 376 -10.60 12.71 -22.32
CA TRP A 376 -9.52 13.60 -21.91
C TRP A 376 -8.74 14.11 -23.13
N PRO A 377 -8.27 15.37 -23.09
CA PRO A 377 -7.40 15.91 -24.13
C PRO A 377 -6.04 15.18 -24.14
N GLU A 378 -5.36 15.16 -25.28
CA GLU A 378 -4.06 14.48 -25.41
C GLU A 378 -2.98 15.05 -24.48
N ASN A 379 -3.07 16.33 -24.16
CA ASN A 379 -2.18 17.03 -23.24
C ASN A 379 -2.75 17.09 -21.81
N ALA A 380 -3.62 16.16 -21.40
CA ALA A 380 -4.16 16.13 -20.05
C ALA A 380 -3.06 15.91 -18.98
N ILE A 381 -3.11 16.72 -17.93
CA ILE A 381 -2.36 16.56 -16.68
C ILE A 381 -3.34 16.06 -15.62
N LEU A 382 -3.23 14.78 -15.28
CA LEU A 382 -4.04 14.17 -14.23
C LEU A 382 -3.62 14.69 -12.85
N VAL A 383 -4.59 15.21 -12.11
CA VAL A 383 -4.48 15.56 -10.69
C VAL A 383 -5.47 14.70 -9.93
N ALA A 384 -4.97 13.89 -9.00
CA ALA A 384 -5.77 13.03 -8.15
C ALA A 384 -5.22 13.07 -6.72
N GLU A 385 -6.05 12.76 -5.72
CA GLU A 385 -5.63 12.70 -4.32
C GLU A 385 -4.54 11.63 -4.09
N ALA A 386 -4.72 10.47 -4.73
CA ALA A 386 -3.78 9.37 -4.70
C ALA A 386 -3.83 8.57 -6.01
N THR A 387 -2.72 7.93 -6.36
CA THR A 387 -2.63 7.00 -7.49
C THR A 387 -2.32 5.60 -6.97
N ASP A 388 -3.16 4.63 -7.31
CA ASP A 388 -2.95 3.23 -6.97
C ASP A 388 -2.70 2.36 -8.21
N PRO A 389 -2.13 1.15 -8.08
CA PRO A 389 -1.84 0.29 -9.24
C PRO A 389 -3.04 -0.43 -9.85
N GLY A 390 -4.21 -0.36 -9.21
CA GLY A 390 -5.43 -1.09 -9.53
C GLY A 390 -6.38 -0.35 -10.46
#